data_AF-A0AA36AHE2-F1
#
_entry.id   AF-A0AA36AHE2-F1
#
_cell.length_a   1.000
_cell.length_b   1.000
_cell.length_c   1.000
_cell.angle_alpha   90.00
_cell.angle_beta   90.00
_cell.angle_gamma   90.00
#
_symmetry.space_group_name_H-M   'P 1'
#
loop_
_entity.id
_entity.type
_entity.pdbx_description
1 polymer ?
#
loop_
_entity_poly.entity_id
_entity_poly.type
_entity_poly.pdbx_seq_one_letter_code
_entity_poly.pdbx_strand_id
1 'polypeptide(L)'
;MTWQWQLTSPLDLTHEVEMYDVDLYDTYKPQFDYLKKSHILVVCYISVGTWENWRPDAHSFPNSTLGKPLSKWPGERWLDIRSPDVKRIISQRIELARRRGCDGIEPDNIDAYENDNGFGLTANDQLQYNIWLSVEAHSRNLSIGLKNDPNQAAKLEKYFDWALTESCMKYKECDLFKPFIQNNKAVFHVEYVRNRSRGKRVKQMDPHTHLQLHLVKYVAVQPLAKM
;
A
#
# COMPACT_ATOMS: atom_id res chain seq x y z
N MET A 1 -8.20 13.59 -8.19
CA MET A 1 -7.07 13.06 -7.42
C MET A 1 -5.92 12.61 -8.31
N THR A 2 -5.01 13.52 -8.62
CA THR A 2 -3.64 13.22 -9.02
C THR A 2 -2.84 12.81 -7.78
N TRP A 3 -1.82 11.97 -7.96
CA TRP A 3 -1.07 11.41 -6.84
C TRP A 3 0.40 11.16 -7.18
N GLN A 4 1.23 11.08 -6.15
CA GLN A 4 2.65 10.71 -6.24
C GLN A 4 2.97 9.66 -5.19
N TRP A 5 3.64 8.58 -5.59
CA TRP A 5 4.15 7.56 -4.68
C TRP A 5 5.67 7.66 -4.58
N GLN A 6 6.18 7.97 -3.39
CA GLN A 6 7.61 8.06 -3.13
C GLN A 6 7.93 7.62 -1.70
N LEU A 7 8.46 6.41 -1.58
CA LEU A 7 8.81 5.79 -0.30
C LEU A 7 10.24 6.12 0.19
N THR A 8 10.95 7.00 -0.52
CA THR A 8 12.30 7.42 -0.15
C THR A 8 12.39 8.91 0.10
N SER A 9 13.23 9.29 1.06
CA SER A 9 13.49 10.69 1.41
C SER A 9 14.87 11.13 0.87
N PRO A 10 15.05 12.40 0.43
CA PRO A 10 14.04 13.46 0.41
C PRO A 10 12.99 13.32 -0.70
N LEU A 11 11.74 13.68 -0.37
CA LEU A 11 10.62 13.81 -1.32
C LEU A 11 10.94 14.82 -2.43
N ASP A 12 10.62 14.45 -3.68
CA ASP A 12 10.56 15.41 -4.79
C ASP A 12 9.24 16.18 -4.73
N LEU A 13 9.28 17.33 -4.05
CA LEU A 13 8.11 18.20 -3.85
C LEU A 13 7.79 19.10 -5.05
N THR A 14 8.43 18.88 -6.21
CA THR A 14 8.14 19.63 -7.44
C THR A 14 6.89 19.11 -8.17
N HIS A 15 6.35 17.96 -7.76
CA HIS A 15 5.13 17.42 -8.36
C HIS A 15 3.87 18.09 -7.81
N GLU A 16 3.10 18.71 -8.70
CA GLU A 16 1.77 19.24 -8.44
C GLU A 16 0.74 18.09 -8.41
N VAL A 17 0.49 17.54 -7.23
CA VAL A 17 -0.45 16.44 -7.02
C VAL A 17 -1.35 16.68 -5.81
N GLU A 18 -2.54 16.08 -5.82
CA GLU A 18 -3.53 16.18 -4.74
C GLU A 18 -3.18 15.28 -3.54
N MET A 19 -2.36 14.24 -3.74
CA MET A 19 -1.98 13.28 -2.71
C MET A 19 -0.54 12.79 -2.88
N TYR A 20 0.20 12.68 -1.78
CA TYR A 20 1.46 11.93 -1.72
C TYR A 20 1.28 10.69 -0.86
N ASP A 21 1.78 9.56 -1.37
CA ASP A 21 1.96 8.33 -0.62
C ASP A 21 3.45 8.17 -0.30
N VAL A 22 3.77 8.18 1.00
CA VAL A 22 5.12 8.37 1.53
C VAL A 22 5.43 7.37 2.64
N ASP A 23 6.72 7.09 2.85
CA ASP A 23 7.13 6.23 3.97
C ASP A 23 6.84 6.88 5.34
N LEU A 24 6.20 6.13 6.25
CA LEU A 24 5.83 6.61 7.58
C LEU A 24 7.03 7.06 8.42
N TYR A 25 8.15 6.35 8.33
CA TYR A 25 9.33 6.53 9.19
C TYR A 25 10.37 7.45 8.56
N ASP A 26 10.66 7.25 7.27
CA ASP A 26 11.80 7.88 6.58
C ASP A 26 11.47 9.31 6.10
N THR A 27 10.18 9.64 5.97
CA THR A 27 9.75 11.00 5.65
C THR A 27 9.91 11.90 6.87
N TYR A 28 10.82 12.87 6.82
CA TYR A 28 11.13 13.69 7.99
C TYR A 28 10.09 14.80 8.24
N LYS A 29 10.05 15.32 9.47
CA LYS A 29 8.97 16.23 9.94
C LYS A 29 8.74 17.46 9.02
N PRO A 30 9.76 18.22 8.59
CA PRO A 30 9.53 19.35 7.69
C PRO A 30 8.81 19.00 6.37
N GLN A 31 8.96 17.78 5.84
CA GLN A 31 8.23 17.35 4.64
C GLN A 31 6.74 17.11 4.95
N PHE A 32 6.43 16.42 6.05
CA PHE A 32 5.05 16.30 6.53
C PHE A 32 4.41 17.68 6.73
N ASP A 33 5.12 18.58 7.42
CA ASP A 33 4.62 19.94 7.68
C ASP A 33 4.34 20.70 6.37
N TYR A 34 5.21 20.55 5.36
CA TYR A 34 5.00 21.16 4.04
C TYR A 34 3.75 20.60 3.35
N LEU A 35 3.61 19.27 3.26
CA LEU A 35 2.46 18.63 2.61
C LEU A 35 1.14 19.06 3.26
N LYS A 36 1.07 19.03 4.61
CA LYS A 36 -0.14 19.46 5.34
C LYS A 36 -0.45 20.95 5.15
N LYS A 37 0.55 21.83 5.22
CA LYS A 37 0.36 23.27 4.97
C LYS A 37 -0.09 23.57 3.54
N SER A 38 0.29 22.72 2.60
CA SER A 38 -0.07 22.83 1.19
C SER A 38 -1.43 22.18 0.87
N HIS A 39 -2.16 21.71 1.89
CA HIS A 39 -3.43 20.99 1.75
C HIS A 39 -3.35 19.75 0.84
N ILE A 40 -2.17 19.12 0.78
CA ILE A 40 -1.95 17.85 0.07
C ILE A 40 -2.30 16.71 1.01
N LEU A 41 -3.09 15.74 0.52
CA LEU A 41 -3.40 14.53 1.27
C LEU A 41 -2.13 13.67 1.43
N VAL A 42 -1.94 13.11 2.63
CA VAL A 42 -0.78 12.27 2.93
C VAL A 42 -1.23 10.85 3.25
N VAL A 43 -0.95 9.91 2.34
CA VAL A 43 -1.03 8.48 2.62
C VAL A 43 0.33 8.02 3.14
N CYS A 44 0.33 7.17 4.18
CA CYS A 44 1.55 6.67 4.79
C CYS A 44 1.70 5.18 4.56
N TYR A 45 2.77 4.81 3.86
CA TYR A 45 3.23 3.44 3.71
C TYR A 45 3.66 2.83 5.04
N ILE A 46 3.19 1.62 5.28
CA ILE A 46 3.58 0.79 6.42
C ILE A 46 3.63 -0.65 5.92
N SER A 47 4.77 -1.34 6.02
CA SER A 47 4.71 -2.79 5.90
C SER A 47 4.04 -3.40 7.14
N VAL A 48 2.96 -4.16 6.90
CA VAL A 48 2.16 -4.78 7.96
C VAL A 48 2.14 -6.31 7.87
N GLY A 49 2.56 -6.89 6.74
CA GLY A 49 2.74 -8.33 6.59
C GLY A 49 4.18 -8.81 6.71
N THR A 50 5.15 -7.89 6.75
CA THR A 50 6.57 -8.22 6.89
C THR A 50 7.25 -7.40 7.99
N TRP A 51 8.32 -7.98 8.51
CA TRP A 51 9.29 -7.37 9.39
C TRP A 51 10.46 -6.84 8.56
N GLU A 52 10.91 -5.64 8.88
CA GLU A 52 11.98 -4.93 8.19
C GLU A 52 13.09 -4.58 9.21
N ASN A 53 14.30 -5.10 9.02
CA ASN A 53 15.36 -5.00 10.04
C ASN A 53 15.86 -3.58 10.32
N TRP A 54 15.57 -2.63 9.43
CA TRP A 54 15.98 -1.23 9.51
C TRP A 54 14.96 -0.36 10.24
N ARG A 55 13.77 -0.87 10.56
CA ARG A 55 12.75 -0.08 11.27
C ARG A 55 13.13 0.11 12.74
N PRO A 56 12.86 1.29 13.33
CA PRO A 56 13.25 1.58 14.71
C PRO A 56 12.59 0.64 15.74
N ASP A 57 11.43 0.08 15.41
CA ASP A 57 10.68 -0.88 16.23
C ASP A 57 10.99 -2.35 15.91
N ALA A 58 11.97 -2.64 15.04
CA ALA A 58 12.28 -4.01 14.60
C ALA A 58 12.59 -4.96 15.77
N HIS A 59 13.22 -4.45 16.84
CA HIS A 59 13.56 -5.20 18.05
C HIS A 59 12.34 -5.55 18.92
N SER A 60 11.16 -4.96 18.66
CA SER A 60 9.94 -5.24 19.42
C SER A 60 9.22 -6.51 18.98
N PHE A 61 9.57 -7.07 17.82
CA PHE A 61 8.98 -8.30 17.28
C PHE A 61 9.63 -9.53 17.90
N PRO A 62 8.84 -10.47 18.49
CA PRO A 62 9.39 -11.74 18.94
C PRO A 62 9.97 -12.55 17.78
N ASN A 63 11.11 -13.21 17.99
CA ASN A 63 11.72 -14.04 16.94
C ASN A 63 10.78 -15.14 16.40
N SER A 64 9.85 -15.64 17.24
CA SER A 64 8.84 -16.63 16.85
C SER A 64 7.82 -16.12 15.83
N THR A 65 7.69 -14.80 15.65
CA THR A 65 6.78 -14.22 14.66
C THR A 65 7.47 -13.95 13.32
N LEU A 66 8.77 -14.25 13.19
CA LEU A 66 9.55 -13.99 11.97
C LEU A 66 9.64 -15.25 11.10
N GLY A 67 8.99 -15.20 9.94
CA GLY A 67 8.89 -16.27 8.96
C GLY A 67 10.05 -16.29 7.98
N LYS A 68 9.79 -16.77 6.77
CA LYS A 68 10.81 -16.84 5.72
C LYS A 68 11.20 -15.44 5.22
N PRO A 69 12.45 -15.26 4.77
CA PRO A 69 12.88 -14.03 4.10
C PRO A 69 12.05 -13.73 2.86
N LEU A 70 11.78 -12.45 2.61
CA LEU A 70 11.16 -12.00 1.37
C LEU A 70 12.24 -11.98 0.27
N SER A 71 12.09 -12.85 -0.74
CA SER A 71 13.15 -13.21 -1.71
C SER A 71 13.86 -12.03 -2.39
N LYS A 72 13.16 -10.91 -2.61
CA LYS A 72 13.70 -9.73 -3.32
C LYS A 72 14.11 -8.58 -2.41
N TRP A 73 13.95 -8.71 -1.10
CA TRP A 73 14.12 -7.62 -0.14
C TRP A 73 15.00 -8.08 1.02
N PRO A 74 16.33 -7.90 0.90
CA PRO A 74 17.28 -8.28 1.94
C PRO A 74 16.97 -7.57 3.26
N GLY A 75 16.91 -8.32 4.37
CA GLY A 75 16.56 -7.77 5.67
C GLY A 75 15.06 -7.74 5.97
N GLU A 76 14.23 -8.22 5.04
CA GLU A 76 12.79 -8.32 5.19
C GLU A 76 12.31 -9.77 5.32
N ARG A 77 11.33 -10.02 6.21
CA ARG A 77 10.80 -11.37 6.51
C ARG A 77 9.29 -11.33 6.70
N TRP A 78 8.58 -12.36 6.25
CA TRP A 78 7.15 -12.50 6.51
C TRP A 78 6.83 -12.57 8.01
N LEU A 79 5.69 -12.01 8.42
CA LEU A 79 5.20 -12.05 9.80
C LEU A 79 4.12 -13.11 9.99
N ASP A 80 4.04 -13.71 11.18
CA ASP A 80 2.81 -14.42 11.59
C ASP A 80 1.73 -13.40 11.96
N ILE A 81 0.90 -13.03 10.99
CA ILE A 81 -0.18 -12.04 11.11
C ILE A 81 -1.29 -12.42 12.11
N ARG A 82 -1.30 -13.67 12.59
CA ARG A 82 -2.24 -14.12 13.63
C ARG A 82 -1.75 -13.77 15.03
N SER A 83 -0.46 -13.46 15.17
CA SER A 83 0.17 -13.18 16.46
C SER A 83 -0.40 -11.91 17.11
N PRO A 84 -0.83 -11.98 18.38
CA PRO A 84 -1.21 -10.79 19.15
C PRO A 84 -0.09 -9.76 19.28
N ASP A 85 1.17 -10.19 19.35
CA ASP A 85 2.31 -9.28 19.41
C ASP A 85 2.49 -8.52 18.11
N VAL A 86 2.37 -9.19 16.96
CA VAL A 86 2.39 -8.53 15.65
C VAL A 86 1.26 -7.51 15.57
N LYS A 87 0.02 -7.90 15.90
CA LYS A 87 -1.12 -6.99 15.89
C LYS A 87 -0.93 -5.77 16.79
N ARG A 88 -0.37 -5.95 17.99
CA ARG A 88 -0.06 -4.85 18.92
C ARG A 88 0.96 -3.88 18.31
N ILE A 89 2.04 -4.39 17.72
CA ILE A 89 3.08 -3.54 17.11
C ILE A 89 2.52 -2.80 15.89
N ILE A 90 1.78 -3.48 15.01
CA ILE A 90 1.16 -2.84 13.85
C ILE A 90 0.13 -1.79 14.28
N SER A 91 -0.66 -2.03 15.32
CA SER A 91 -1.56 -1.03 15.90
C SER A 91 -0.81 0.22 16.38
N GLN A 92 0.39 0.07 16.94
CA GLN A 92 1.27 1.20 17.29
C GLN A 92 1.81 1.95 16.07
N ARG A 93 2.09 1.26 14.95
CA ARG A 93 2.46 1.89 13.67
C ARG A 93 1.30 2.71 13.09
N ILE A 94 0.09 2.18 13.10
CA ILE A 94 -1.11 2.89 12.64
C ILE A 94 -1.39 4.12 13.54
N GLU A 95 -1.20 4.00 14.86
CA GLU A 95 -1.29 5.15 15.76
C GLU A 95 -0.18 6.19 15.50
N LEU A 96 1.02 5.75 15.13
CA LEU A 96 2.08 6.66 14.69
C LEU A 96 1.67 7.42 13.41
N ALA A 97 1.07 6.75 12.43
CA ALA A 97 0.56 7.40 11.22
C ALA A 97 -0.44 8.51 11.56
N ARG A 98 -1.42 8.21 12.43
CA ARG A 98 -2.37 9.22 12.92
C ARG A 98 -1.64 10.41 13.59
N ARG A 99 -0.69 10.15 14.49
CA ARG A 99 0.06 11.20 15.20
C ARG A 99 0.94 12.06 14.28
N ARG A 100 1.43 11.49 13.18
CA ARG A 100 2.22 12.22 12.17
C ARG A 100 1.36 13.02 11.19
N GLY A 101 0.03 12.86 11.25
CA GLY A 101 -0.91 13.63 10.45
C GLY A 101 -1.22 13.01 9.09
N CYS A 102 -0.96 11.72 8.91
CA CYS A 102 -1.42 10.99 7.73
C CYS A 102 -2.95 11.06 7.62
N ASP A 103 -3.47 11.18 6.40
CA ASP A 103 -4.90 11.14 6.07
C ASP A 103 -5.34 9.69 5.76
N GLY A 104 -4.41 8.81 5.41
CA GLY A 104 -4.64 7.38 5.26
C GLY A 104 -3.36 6.55 5.34
N ILE A 105 -3.49 5.23 5.23
CA ILE A 105 -2.37 4.29 5.21
C ILE A 105 -2.38 3.40 3.96
N GLU A 106 -1.19 3.10 3.45
CA GLU A 106 -0.90 2.04 2.49
C GLU A 106 -0.28 0.85 3.25
N PRO A 107 -1.09 -0.13 3.70
CA PRO A 107 -0.60 -1.31 4.41
C PRO A 107 -0.03 -2.33 3.43
N ASP A 108 1.29 -2.45 3.36
CA ASP A 108 1.98 -3.32 2.41
C ASP A 108 2.11 -4.77 2.89
N ASN A 109 2.32 -5.66 1.92
CA ASN A 109 2.50 -7.10 2.12
C ASN A 109 1.27 -7.81 2.74
N ILE A 110 0.07 -7.39 2.38
CA ILE A 110 -1.21 -7.95 2.87
C ILE A 110 -1.73 -9.14 2.03
N ASP A 111 -0.83 -9.86 1.38
CA ASP A 111 -1.05 -11.01 0.49
C ASP A 111 -0.10 -12.19 0.83
N ALA A 112 0.33 -12.29 2.08
CA ALA A 112 1.31 -13.27 2.55
C ALA A 112 0.89 -14.74 2.29
N TYR A 113 -0.40 -15.02 2.24
CA TYR A 113 -0.94 -16.36 1.96
C TYR A 113 -0.62 -16.87 0.54
N GLU A 114 -0.31 -15.98 -0.40
CA GLU A 114 0.09 -16.32 -1.78
C GLU A 114 1.59 -16.54 -1.91
N ASN A 115 2.33 -16.37 -0.82
CA ASN A 115 3.78 -16.41 -0.78
C ASN A 115 4.28 -17.54 0.11
N ASP A 116 5.54 -17.94 -0.09
CA ASP A 116 6.24 -18.87 0.80
C ASP A 116 6.63 -18.16 2.12
N ASN A 117 5.62 -17.94 2.98
CA ASN A 117 5.74 -17.14 4.20
C ASN A 117 6.41 -17.89 5.38
N GLY A 118 6.48 -19.21 5.33
CA GLY A 118 7.06 -20.03 6.40
C GLY A 118 6.14 -20.34 7.59
N PHE A 119 4.89 -19.85 7.58
CA PHE A 119 3.87 -20.10 8.61
C PHE A 119 2.66 -20.88 8.11
N GLY A 120 2.57 -21.13 6.79
CA GLY A 120 1.41 -21.77 6.18
C GLY A 120 0.15 -20.91 6.30
N LEU A 121 0.30 -19.58 6.25
CA LEU A 121 -0.84 -18.65 6.31
C LEU A 121 -1.84 -18.97 5.21
N THR A 122 -3.10 -19.09 5.59
CA THR A 122 -4.19 -19.39 4.66
C THR A 122 -4.83 -18.12 4.13
N ALA A 123 -5.59 -18.23 3.03
CA ALA A 123 -6.40 -17.15 2.53
C ALA A 123 -7.37 -16.60 3.61
N ASN A 124 -7.89 -17.45 4.50
CA ASN A 124 -8.75 -16.99 5.58
C ASN A 124 -7.98 -16.22 6.66
N ASP A 125 -6.76 -16.62 7.00
CA ASP A 125 -5.92 -15.86 7.93
C ASP A 125 -5.66 -14.45 7.41
N GLN A 126 -5.32 -14.34 6.12
CA GLN A 126 -5.12 -13.05 5.46
C GLN A 126 -6.41 -12.22 5.46
N LEU A 127 -7.54 -12.81 5.07
CA LEU A 127 -8.82 -12.11 5.01
C LEU A 127 -9.19 -11.50 6.38
N GLN A 128 -9.04 -12.27 7.46
CA GLN A 128 -9.32 -11.80 8.82
C GLN A 128 -8.35 -10.71 9.26
N TYR A 129 -7.07 -10.81 8.89
CA TYR A 129 -6.07 -9.79 9.19
C TYR A 129 -6.34 -8.49 8.43
N ASN A 130 -6.70 -8.56 7.15
CA ASN A 130 -6.99 -7.41 6.30
C ASN A 130 -8.25 -6.67 6.77
N ILE A 131 -9.28 -7.41 7.23
CA ILE A 131 -10.46 -6.81 7.89
C ILE A 131 -10.08 -6.15 9.22
N TRP A 132 -9.21 -6.77 10.02
CA TRP A 132 -8.75 -6.18 11.27
C TRP A 132 -7.96 -4.88 11.03
N LEU A 133 -7.09 -4.83 10.01
CA LEU A 133 -6.34 -3.63 9.63
C LEU A 133 -7.28 -2.46 9.29
N SER A 134 -8.37 -2.72 8.55
CA SER A 134 -9.31 -1.66 8.21
C SER A 134 -10.05 -1.11 9.42
N VAL A 135 -10.45 -1.98 10.35
CA VAL A 135 -11.05 -1.56 11.64
C VAL A 135 -10.06 -0.70 12.45
N GLU A 136 -8.79 -1.10 12.53
CA GLU A 136 -7.76 -0.33 13.24
C GLU A 136 -7.54 1.06 12.61
N ALA A 137 -7.50 1.15 11.29
CA ALA A 137 -7.32 2.42 10.57
C ALA A 137 -8.55 3.33 10.75
N HIS A 138 -9.75 2.81 10.50
CA HIS A 138 -10.99 3.58 10.63
C HIS A 138 -11.25 4.06 12.05
N SER A 139 -10.92 3.27 13.08
CA SER A 139 -11.01 3.69 14.49
C SER A 139 -10.12 4.88 14.85
N ARG A 140 -9.10 5.15 14.03
CA ARG A 140 -8.15 6.27 14.15
C ARG A 140 -8.43 7.39 13.14
N ASN A 141 -9.56 7.33 12.46
CA ASN A 141 -9.96 8.27 11.40
C ASN A 141 -8.94 8.35 10.26
N LEU A 142 -8.31 7.21 9.93
CA LEU A 142 -7.42 7.05 8.79
C LEU A 142 -8.15 6.30 7.70
N SER A 143 -8.03 6.76 6.46
CA SER A 143 -8.41 5.95 5.29
C SER A 143 -7.42 4.77 5.11
N ILE A 144 -7.86 3.69 4.47
CA ILE A 144 -7.02 2.51 4.20
C ILE A 144 -7.18 2.00 2.78
N GLY A 145 -6.04 1.68 2.15
CA GLY A 145 -5.96 1.08 0.83
C GLY A 145 -5.73 -0.43 0.83
N LEU A 146 -6.39 -1.15 -0.08
CA LEU A 146 -6.04 -2.54 -0.37
C LEU A 146 -4.82 -2.56 -1.29
N LYS A 147 -3.64 -2.86 -0.75
CA LYS A 147 -2.40 -3.04 -1.50
C LYS A 147 -2.34 -4.44 -2.09
N ASN A 148 -2.36 -4.55 -3.41
CA ASN A 148 -2.41 -5.83 -4.14
C ASN A 148 -3.54 -6.75 -3.62
N ASP A 149 -3.28 -8.02 -3.31
CA ASP A 149 -4.27 -9.03 -2.91
C ASP A 149 -5.49 -9.13 -3.89
N PRO A 150 -5.24 -9.28 -5.20
CA PRO A 150 -6.29 -9.21 -6.21
C PRO A 150 -7.33 -10.33 -6.03
N ASN A 151 -6.93 -11.50 -5.54
CA ASN A 151 -7.81 -12.66 -5.39
C ASN A 151 -8.82 -12.51 -4.23
N GLN A 152 -8.57 -11.60 -3.28
CA GLN A 152 -9.54 -11.28 -2.22
C GLN A 152 -10.23 -9.92 -2.41
N ALA A 153 -9.85 -9.14 -3.42
CA ALA A 153 -10.36 -7.78 -3.66
C ALA A 153 -11.90 -7.69 -3.61
N ALA A 154 -12.62 -8.62 -4.22
CA ALA A 154 -14.09 -8.63 -4.21
C ALA A 154 -14.70 -8.82 -2.81
N LYS A 155 -14.04 -9.59 -1.92
CA LYS A 155 -14.49 -9.81 -0.54
C LYS A 155 -14.09 -8.65 0.38
N LEU A 156 -12.95 -8.03 0.09
CA LEU A 156 -12.36 -6.97 0.90
C LEU A 156 -12.86 -5.57 0.54
N GLU A 157 -13.39 -5.37 -0.68
CA GLU A 157 -13.81 -4.07 -1.19
C GLU A 157 -14.61 -3.26 -0.17
N LYS A 158 -15.64 -3.83 0.45
CA LYS A 158 -16.51 -3.11 1.40
C LYS A 158 -15.82 -2.60 2.67
N TYR A 159 -14.63 -3.13 3.00
CA TYR A 159 -13.86 -2.76 4.18
C TYR A 159 -12.76 -1.74 3.91
N PHE A 160 -12.37 -1.55 2.65
CA PHE A 160 -11.30 -0.63 2.24
C PHE A 160 -11.88 0.57 1.47
N ASP A 161 -11.18 1.70 1.51
CA ASP A 161 -11.65 2.95 0.90
C ASP A 161 -11.18 3.11 -0.55
N TRP A 162 -10.06 2.48 -0.89
CA TRP A 162 -9.42 2.47 -2.20
C TRP A 162 -8.51 1.24 -2.34
N ALA A 163 -7.93 1.02 -3.52
CA ALA A 163 -6.92 0.00 -3.76
C ALA A 163 -5.67 0.61 -4.39
N LEU A 164 -4.50 0.02 -4.14
CA LEU A 164 -3.25 0.31 -4.84
C LEU A 164 -2.70 -0.98 -5.44
N THR A 165 -2.50 -0.99 -6.75
CA THR A 165 -2.04 -2.17 -7.49
C THR A 165 -0.67 -1.93 -8.10
N GLU A 166 0.23 -2.90 -7.95
CA GLU A 166 1.48 -2.94 -8.67
C GLU A 166 1.41 -3.93 -9.82
N SER A 167 1.70 -3.46 -11.02
CA SER A 167 1.87 -4.30 -12.21
C SER A 167 0.66 -5.15 -12.62
N CYS A 168 -0.57 -4.72 -12.30
CA CYS A 168 -1.76 -5.49 -12.68
C CYS A 168 -1.91 -5.64 -14.20
N MET A 169 -1.37 -4.75 -15.04
CA MET A 169 -1.41 -4.92 -16.49
C MET A 169 -0.47 -6.02 -16.93
N LYS A 170 0.73 -6.07 -16.33
CA LYS A 170 1.73 -7.09 -16.59
C LYS A 170 1.23 -8.49 -16.20
N TYR A 171 0.54 -8.59 -15.06
CA TYR A 171 0.02 -9.86 -14.54
C TYR A 171 -1.41 -10.17 -15.00
N LYS A 172 -2.07 -9.25 -15.71
CA LYS A 172 -3.47 -9.36 -16.18
C LYS A 172 -4.49 -9.51 -15.04
N GLU A 173 -4.26 -8.78 -13.96
CA GLU A 173 -5.04 -8.85 -12.72
C GLU A 173 -5.91 -7.61 -12.49
N CYS A 174 -5.83 -6.58 -13.36
CA CYS A 174 -6.56 -5.32 -13.14
C CYS A 174 -8.08 -5.51 -13.02
N ASP A 175 -8.62 -6.49 -13.73
CA ASP A 175 -10.06 -6.80 -13.71
C ASP A 175 -10.56 -7.28 -12.34
N LEU A 176 -9.68 -7.83 -11.50
CA LEU A 176 -10.03 -8.28 -10.15
C LEU A 176 -10.34 -7.11 -9.21
N PHE A 177 -9.91 -5.89 -9.54
CA PHE A 177 -10.21 -4.67 -8.78
C PHE A 177 -11.45 -3.91 -9.29
N LYS A 178 -12.17 -4.43 -10.29
CA LYS A 178 -13.46 -3.86 -10.75
C LYS A 178 -14.46 -3.58 -9.62
N PRO A 179 -14.59 -4.40 -8.57
CA PRO A 179 -15.50 -4.12 -7.46
C PRO A 179 -15.26 -2.75 -6.80
N PHE A 180 -14.01 -2.30 -6.65
CA PHE A 180 -13.70 -0.96 -6.13
C PHE A 180 -14.23 0.13 -7.06
N ILE A 181 -13.99 -0.02 -8.37
CA ILE A 181 -14.42 0.95 -9.38
C ILE A 181 -15.94 1.07 -9.42
N GLN A 182 -16.63 -0.07 -9.42
CA GLN A 182 -18.10 -0.17 -9.45
C GLN A 182 -18.76 0.47 -8.21
N ASN A 183 -18.10 0.43 -7.06
CA ASN A 183 -18.53 1.09 -5.83
C ASN A 183 -17.94 2.49 -5.66
N ASN A 184 -17.55 3.15 -6.76
CA ASN A 184 -17.02 4.52 -6.79
C ASN A 184 -15.72 4.75 -6.00
N LYS A 185 -15.00 3.69 -5.62
CA LYS A 185 -13.71 3.79 -4.95
C LYS A 185 -12.56 3.98 -5.94
N ALA A 186 -11.49 4.60 -5.47
CA ALA A 186 -10.29 4.81 -6.28
C ALA A 186 -9.48 3.51 -6.40
N VAL A 187 -8.85 3.32 -7.56
CA VAL A 187 -7.79 2.32 -7.77
C VAL A 187 -6.58 3.09 -8.27
N PHE A 188 -5.58 3.24 -7.39
CA PHE A 188 -4.26 3.77 -7.69
C PHE A 188 -3.40 2.66 -8.27
N HIS A 189 -2.68 2.93 -9.33
CA HIS A 189 -2.02 1.89 -10.10
C HIS A 189 -0.62 2.29 -10.48
N VAL A 190 0.31 1.35 -10.35
CA VAL A 190 1.71 1.54 -10.66
C VAL A 190 2.17 0.48 -11.64
N GLU A 191 2.86 0.91 -12.70
CA GLU A 191 3.68 0.03 -13.54
C GLU A 191 5.15 0.43 -13.45
N TYR A 192 6.01 -0.56 -13.33
CA TYR A 192 7.46 -0.40 -13.36
C TYR A 192 7.99 -0.51 -14.79
N VAL A 193 8.35 0.63 -15.38
CA VAL A 193 8.86 0.68 -16.75
C VAL A 193 10.35 1.04 -16.79
N ARG A 194 11.09 0.39 -17.69
CA ARG A 194 12.52 0.70 -17.92
C ARG A 194 12.77 2.09 -18.54
N ASN A 195 11.78 2.63 -19.25
CA ASN A 195 11.90 3.95 -19.90
C ASN A 195 10.64 4.77 -19.60
N ARG A 196 10.82 5.95 -18.99
CA ARG A 196 9.74 6.90 -18.68
C ARG A 196 8.91 7.26 -19.91
N SER A 197 9.48 7.29 -21.11
CA SER A 197 8.72 7.59 -22.35
C SER A 197 7.70 6.52 -22.74
N ARG A 198 7.82 5.29 -22.20
CA ARG A 198 6.84 4.22 -22.36
C ARG A 198 5.73 4.26 -21.31
N GLY A 199 5.95 4.97 -20.22
CA GLY A 199 4.95 5.20 -19.20
C GLY A 199 4.14 6.45 -19.49
N LYS A 200 2.96 6.30 -20.08
CA LYS A 200 2.02 7.41 -20.18
C LYS A 200 1.36 7.60 -18.82
N ARG A 201 1.41 8.80 -18.24
CA ARG A 201 0.51 9.20 -17.15
C ARG A 201 -0.90 9.18 -17.72
N VAL A 202 -1.65 8.12 -17.45
CA VAL A 202 -3.05 8.04 -17.90
C VAL A 202 -3.90 8.72 -16.84
N LYS A 203 -4.39 9.92 -17.16
CA LYS A 203 -5.52 10.51 -16.45
C LYS A 203 -6.77 9.81 -16.97
N GLN A 204 -7.49 9.10 -16.09
CA GLN A 204 -8.85 8.60 -16.24
C GLN A 204 -9.21 8.10 -17.67
N MET A 205 -9.20 6.79 -17.89
CA MET A 205 -9.71 6.23 -19.15
C MET A 205 -11.24 6.37 -19.22
N ASP A 206 -11.71 7.01 -20.29
CA ASP A 206 -13.12 7.21 -20.64
C ASP A 206 -13.83 5.86 -20.88
N PRO A 207 -14.99 5.58 -20.24
CA PRO A 207 -15.75 4.36 -20.46
C PRO A 207 -16.34 4.19 -21.88
N HIS A 208 -16.25 5.19 -22.77
CA HIS A 208 -16.93 5.18 -24.07
C HIS A 208 -16.05 5.04 -25.33
N THR A 209 -14.72 4.82 -25.21
CA THR A 209 -13.87 4.57 -26.38
C THR A 209 -13.57 3.09 -26.59
N HIS A 210 -13.89 2.58 -27.78
CA HIS A 210 -13.81 1.17 -28.22
C HIS A 210 -12.37 0.61 -28.38
N LEU A 211 -11.49 0.88 -27.42
CA LEU A 211 -10.27 0.11 -27.19
C LEU A 211 -10.31 -0.34 -25.73
N GLN A 212 -10.55 -1.64 -25.50
CA GLN A 212 -10.51 -2.26 -24.17
C GLN A 212 -9.09 -2.16 -23.56
N LEU A 213 -8.77 -1.00 -23.00
CA LEU A 213 -7.59 -0.76 -22.19
C LEU A 213 -8.06 -0.62 -20.75
N HIS A 214 -7.66 -1.62 -19.98
CA HIS A 214 -8.15 -2.02 -18.66
C HIS A 214 -8.32 -0.86 -17.67
N LEU A 215 -9.47 -0.91 -16.98
CA LEU A 215 -10.04 0.10 -16.10
C LEU A 215 -9.14 0.41 -14.90
N VAL A 216 -8.42 1.53 -14.97
CA VAL A 216 -7.67 2.09 -13.85
C VAL A 216 -8.06 3.56 -13.71
N LYS A 217 -8.46 3.97 -12.50
CA LYS A 217 -8.89 5.36 -12.25
C LYS A 217 -7.70 6.33 -12.19
N TYR A 218 -6.55 5.89 -11.67
CA TYR A 218 -5.34 6.74 -11.53
C TYR A 218 -4.04 5.96 -11.78
N VAL A 219 -3.29 6.33 -12.83
CA VAL A 219 -2.01 5.68 -13.18
C VAL A 219 -0.83 6.56 -12.80
N ALA A 220 0.05 6.05 -11.93
CA ALA A 220 1.42 6.55 -11.76
C ALA A 220 2.39 5.60 -12.48
N VAL A 221 3.44 6.18 -13.08
CA VAL A 221 4.51 5.41 -13.71
C VAL A 221 5.79 5.73 -12.97
N GLN A 222 6.37 4.71 -12.35
CA GLN A 222 7.66 4.84 -11.68
C GLN A 222 8.78 4.26 -12.54
N PRO A 223 9.97 4.88 -12.58
CA PRO A 223 11.17 4.18 -13.02
C PRO A 223 11.35 2.93 -12.18
N LEU A 224 11.92 1.88 -12.75
CA LEU A 224 12.52 0.83 -11.93
C LEU A 224 13.51 1.49 -10.97
N ALA A 225 13.15 1.58 -9.69
CA ALA A 225 14.13 1.85 -8.65
C ALA A 225 15.19 0.75 -8.77
N LYS A 226 16.46 1.12 -8.54
CA LYS A 226 17.51 0.10 -8.36
C LYS A 226 17.11 -0.68 -7.11
N MET A 227 16.53 -1.86 -7.34
CA MET A 227 16.27 -2.91 -6.35
C MET A 227 17.58 -3.33 -5.70
#